data_AF-A0A2W0BUC2-F1
#
_entry.id   AF-A0A2W0BUC2-F1
#
_cell.length_a   1.000
_cell.length_b   1.000
_cell.length_c   1.000
_cell.angle_alpha   90.00
_cell.angle_beta   90.00
_cell.angle_gamma   90.00
#
_symmetry.space_group_name_H-M   'P 1'
#
loop_
_entity.id
_entity.type
_entity.pdbx_description
1 polymer ?
#
loop_
_entity_poly.entity_id
_entity_poly.type
_entity_poly.pdbx_seq_one_letter_code
_entity_poly.pdbx_strand_id
1 'polypeptide(L)'
;MKPFQILLLSGVRPSRTHRVANRMMQEVRGVKVCGIVQQPVLLLPVVQQCLAAGLSEHTFKSSQNSSQMRRCLHLLFRWFMHYMLWWVHGAPSSWNDKKEFERAGLIREGQRSGYQFLQVDSDYDLKIRNFLRELNPDLIVLLGDLPLKDLAALPLLIRVSQREGTTKEKNVQLAIEYLESGSDQSCPITSFKLPMQAYDTPIGVALKMDLIADDLLVQIVANLTCRSAAETSREVNAWMQRMLSPYMEQLEHAPSIQQQPTTPRRHRSVWKLCLETIFLCSPWFAGRNFYRRLRGRYPVLVLAHHLISDRPHYMGVSTENFWHEVCFLRRHYQIVALSTAAELLRSGRVKVPTLAITFDDGYGENFVNLRAVAEEFGIPITLFVSTEPVEEHREFEHDLRRGTKGAFPLTWDQIGYWDRMGVEIGSHTRTHFDCGSDRTRLEPEIVGSKNELEAHLGKQIRFFAFPFGKQRNISSDALQLAADTYICFASAFGGENFPKKGMDHSHFFRKNFYPHPWELELELQSVFHLVDRIKVWFSPPLQESAYSSEVSTISPFTTQADTRHLVPTNETN
;
A
#
# COMPACT_ATOMS: atom_id res chain seq x y z
N MET A 1 -8.83 11.53 -35.45
CA MET A 1 -9.84 10.48 -35.20
C MET A 1 -10.72 10.95 -34.05
N LYS A 2 -12.04 10.73 -34.11
CA LYS A 2 -12.96 11.06 -33.03
C LYS A 2 -12.63 10.16 -31.82
N PRO A 3 -12.54 10.69 -30.58
CA PRO A 3 -12.26 9.86 -29.42
C PRO A 3 -13.42 8.90 -29.15
N PHE A 4 -13.10 7.68 -28.69
CA PHE A 4 -14.08 6.69 -28.26
C PHE A 4 -14.67 7.11 -26.91
N GLN A 5 -15.96 7.46 -26.90
CA GLN A 5 -16.63 8.09 -25.78
C GLN A 5 -17.26 7.07 -24.84
N ILE A 6 -16.87 7.13 -23.57
CA ILE A 6 -17.36 6.23 -22.53
C ILE A 6 -18.21 6.99 -21.52
N LEU A 7 -19.38 6.44 -21.18
CA LEU A 7 -20.18 6.86 -20.04
C LEU A 7 -20.07 5.85 -18.90
N LEU A 8 -19.75 6.31 -17.70
CA LEU A 8 -19.75 5.46 -16.50
C LEU A 8 -21.08 5.59 -15.75
N LEU A 9 -21.73 4.48 -15.47
CA LEU A 9 -22.86 4.38 -14.54
C LEU A 9 -22.36 3.73 -13.26
N SER A 10 -22.31 4.47 -12.15
CA SER A 10 -21.66 4.03 -10.92
C SER A 10 -22.63 3.84 -9.75
N GLY A 11 -22.74 2.58 -9.33
CA GLY A 11 -23.27 2.11 -8.05
C GLY A 11 -22.17 1.75 -7.05
N VAL A 12 -20.99 2.40 -7.15
CA VAL A 12 -19.86 2.23 -6.22
C VAL A 12 -19.41 3.56 -5.62
N ARG A 13 -18.49 3.53 -4.66
CA ARG A 13 -17.99 4.76 -4.01
C ARG A 13 -17.34 5.75 -5.02
N PRO A 14 -17.51 7.07 -4.86
CA PRO A 14 -16.97 8.08 -5.78
C PRO A 14 -15.46 7.98 -6.03
N SER A 15 -14.67 7.58 -5.04
CA SER A 15 -13.21 7.40 -5.17
C SER A 15 -12.88 6.35 -6.24
N ARG A 16 -13.56 5.20 -6.22
CA ARG A 16 -13.37 4.14 -7.21
C ARG A 16 -13.82 4.59 -8.60
N THR A 17 -14.99 5.20 -8.70
CA THR A 17 -15.50 5.73 -9.99
C THR A 17 -14.48 6.66 -10.66
N HIS A 18 -13.90 7.58 -9.88
CA HIS A 18 -12.88 8.49 -10.36
C HIS A 18 -11.61 7.76 -10.82
N ARG A 19 -11.12 6.80 -10.03
CA ARG A 19 -9.92 6.04 -10.39
C ARG A 19 -10.10 5.26 -11.68
N VAL A 20 -11.20 4.54 -11.84
CA VAL A 20 -11.50 3.79 -13.07
C VAL A 20 -11.56 4.75 -14.28
N ALA A 21 -12.25 5.89 -14.13
CA ALA A 21 -12.31 6.91 -15.19
C ALA A 21 -10.92 7.41 -15.60
N ASN A 22 -10.09 7.76 -14.61
CA ASN A 22 -8.73 8.24 -14.86
C ASN A 22 -7.86 7.17 -15.53
N ARG A 23 -7.90 5.94 -15.02
CA ARG A 23 -7.15 4.82 -15.59
C ARG A 23 -7.52 4.56 -17.04
N MET A 24 -8.82 4.54 -17.36
CA MET A 24 -9.28 4.42 -18.75
C MET A 24 -8.73 5.54 -19.65
N MET A 25 -8.74 6.79 -19.18
CA MET A 25 -8.24 7.93 -19.97
C MET A 25 -6.71 7.99 -20.10
N GLN A 26 -5.97 7.48 -19.10
CA GLN A 26 -4.51 7.53 -19.07
C GLN A 26 -3.87 6.30 -19.74
N GLU A 27 -4.44 5.12 -19.53
CA GLU A 27 -3.87 3.85 -19.99
C GLU A 27 -4.37 3.45 -21.38
N VAL A 28 -5.58 3.88 -21.78
CA VAL A 28 -6.17 3.52 -23.08
C VAL A 28 -6.08 4.68 -24.07
N ARG A 29 -5.36 4.48 -25.17
CA ARG A 29 -5.20 5.49 -26.22
C ARG A 29 -6.52 5.75 -26.94
N GLY A 30 -6.85 7.03 -27.15
CA GLY A 30 -8.01 7.44 -27.95
C GLY A 30 -9.37 7.34 -27.23
N VAL A 31 -9.38 6.97 -25.95
CA VAL A 31 -10.58 6.92 -25.12
C VAL A 31 -10.79 8.24 -24.40
N LYS A 32 -12.06 8.66 -24.28
CA LYS A 32 -12.48 9.79 -23.45
C LYS A 32 -13.70 9.38 -22.63
N VAL A 33 -13.66 9.59 -21.31
CA VAL A 33 -14.87 9.53 -20.49
C VAL A 33 -15.67 10.80 -20.76
N CYS A 34 -16.87 10.69 -21.34
CA CYS A 34 -17.72 11.84 -21.68
C CYS A 34 -18.66 12.23 -20.54
N GLY A 35 -19.01 11.27 -19.67
CA GLY A 35 -19.81 11.55 -18.49
C GLY A 35 -19.72 10.49 -17.40
N ILE A 36 -20.20 10.85 -16.21
CA ILE A 36 -20.34 9.95 -15.07
C ILE A 36 -21.70 10.17 -14.43
N VAL A 37 -22.45 9.08 -14.25
CA VAL A 37 -23.63 9.00 -13.40
C VAL A 37 -23.24 8.35 -12.08
N GLN A 38 -23.51 9.01 -10.96
CA GLN A 38 -23.10 8.53 -9.64
C GLN A 38 -24.29 8.42 -8.69
N GLN A 39 -24.46 7.23 -8.11
CA GLN A 39 -25.43 6.99 -7.04
C GLN A 39 -24.99 7.65 -5.72
N PRO A 40 -25.93 8.19 -4.91
CA PRO A 40 -25.63 8.69 -3.57
C PRO A 40 -24.99 7.64 -2.68
N VAL A 41 -23.95 8.02 -1.92
CA VAL A 41 -23.20 7.10 -1.02
C VAL A 41 -24.14 6.36 -0.06
N LEU A 42 -25.17 7.03 0.46
CA LEU A 42 -26.13 6.44 1.41
C LEU A 42 -26.97 5.30 0.81
N LEU A 43 -27.05 5.20 -0.52
CA LEU A 43 -27.79 4.15 -1.23
C LEU A 43 -26.88 3.01 -1.73
N LEU A 44 -25.56 3.13 -1.54
CA LEU A 44 -24.60 2.09 -1.92
C LEU A 44 -24.69 0.87 -0.98
N PRO A 45 -24.17 -0.30 -1.38
CA PRO A 45 -24.01 -1.43 -0.46
C PRO A 45 -23.19 -1.07 0.79
N VAL A 46 -23.51 -1.67 1.94
CA VAL A 46 -22.90 -1.32 3.25
C VAL A 46 -21.37 -1.34 3.21
N VAL A 47 -20.76 -2.33 2.55
CA VAL A 47 -19.30 -2.42 2.41
C VAL A 47 -18.73 -1.23 1.63
N GLN A 48 -19.41 -0.79 0.57
CA GLN A 48 -19.02 0.40 -0.20
C GLN A 48 -19.17 1.68 0.63
N GLN A 49 -20.18 1.76 1.50
CA GLN A 49 -20.32 2.86 2.47
C GLN A 49 -19.18 2.86 3.50
N CYS A 50 -18.80 1.69 4.01
CA CYS A 50 -17.68 1.52 4.95
C CYS A 50 -16.36 1.97 4.34
N LEU A 51 -16.09 1.52 3.10
CA LEU A 51 -14.91 1.91 2.34
C LEU A 51 -14.89 3.42 2.05
N ALA A 52 -16.03 4.00 1.67
CA ALA A 52 -16.15 5.43 1.43
C ALA A 52 -15.86 6.26 2.70
N ALA A 53 -16.28 5.78 3.87
CA ALA A 53 -16.12 6.46 5.16
C ALA A 53 -14.81 6.11 5.91
N GLY A 54 -13.97 5.22 5.36
CA GLY A 54 -12.78 4.73 6.07
C GLY A 54 -13.07 4.01 7.40
N LEU A 55 -14.24 3.37 7.54
CA LEU A 55 -14.67 2.68 8.77
C LEU A 55 -14.74 1.16 8.59
N SER A 56 -14.44 0.40 9.65
CA SER A 56 -14.72 -1.03 9.67
C SER A 56 -16.23 -1.29 9.67
N GLU A 57 -16.63 -2.47 9.19
CA GLU A 57 -18.04 -2.86 9.12
C GLU A 57 -18.68 -2.95 10.51
N HIS A 58 -17.95 -3.44 11.51
CA HIS A 58 -18.43 -3.49 12.90
C HIS A 58 -18.64 -2.09 13.48
N THR A 59 -17.70 -1.16 13.25
CA THR A 59 -17.85 0.24 13.68
C THR A 59 -19.02 0.92 12.97
N PHE A 60 -19.22 0.61 11.68
CA PHE A 60 -20.32 1.15 10.88
C PHE A 60 -21.68 0.62 11.35
N LYS A 61 -21.86 -0.71 11.48
CA LYS A 61 -23.10 -1.33 11.97
C LYS A 61 -23.42 -0.94 13.42
N SER A 62 -22.42 -0.87 14.30
CA SER A 62 -22.59 -0.37 15.67
C SER A 62 -23.04 1.09 15.70
N SER A 63 -22.53 1.93 14.79
CA SER A 63 -22.98 3.32 14.64
C SER A 63 -24.41 3.43 14.12
N GLN A 64 -24.89 2.49 13.30
CA GLN A 64 -26.27 2.48 12.81
C GLN A 64 -27.29 1.89 13.79
N ASN A 65 -26.87 1.00 14.70
CA ASN A 65 -27.76 0.33 15.67
C ASN A 65 -27.71 0.92 17.09
N SER A 66 -26.81 1.87 17.37
CA SER A 66 -26.72 2.48 18.70
C SER A 66 -27.78 3.57 18.90
N SER A 67 -28.20 3.81 20.15
CA SER A 67 -29.06 4.95 20.48
C SER A 67 -28.37 6.27 20.07
N GLN A 68 -29.16 7.31 19.74
CA GLN A 68 -28.62 8.62 19.35
C GLN A 68 -27.59 9.14 20.36
N MET A 69 -27.80 8.92 21.65
CA MET A 69 -26.88 9.31 22.72
C MET A 69 -25.54 8.56 22.65
N ARG A 70 -25.55 7.23 22.42
CA ARG A 70 -24.30 6.44 22.27
C ARG A 70 -23.53 6.83 21.01
N ARG A 71 -24.22 7.12 19.89
CA ARG A 71 -23.57 7.66 18.67
C ARG A 71 -22.90 8.99 18.96
N CYS A 72 -23.60 9.90 19.63
CA CYS A 72 -23.06 11.21 19.98
C CYS A 72 -21.82 11.08 20.86
N LEU A 73 -21.86 10.26 21.92
CA LEU A 73 -20.70 9.99 22.78
C LEU A 73 -19.53 9.37 22.01
N HIS A 74 -19.79 8.41 21.12
CA HIS A 74 -18.74 7.79 20.32
C HIS A 74 -18.12 8.77 19.31
N LEU A 75 -18.91 9.65 18.70
CA LEU A 75 -18.42 10.71 17.82
C LEU A 75 -17.59 11.74 18.59
N LEU A 76 -18.05 12.15 19.78
CA LEU A 76 -17.30 13.04 20.66
C LEU A 76 -15.98 12.41 21.10
N PHE A 77 -15.99 11.13 21.47
CA PHE A 77 -14.77 10.40 21.83
C PHE A 77 -13.79 10.30 20.66
N ARG A 78 -14.26 9.95 19.46
CA ARG A 78 -13.42 9.92 18.25
C ARG A 78 -12.85 11.30 17.94
N TRP A 79 -13.66 12.34 18.04
CA TRP A 79 -13.23 13.73 17.85
C TRP A 79 -12.15 14.10 18.87
N PHE A 80 -12.36 13.79 20.15
CA PHE A 80 -11.41 14.03 21.22
C PHE A 80 -10.09 13.29 21.00
N MET A 81 -10.14 11.99 20.71
CA MET A 81 -8.94 11.17 20.44
C MET A 81 -8.18 11.69 19.23
N HIS A 82 -8.89 12.07 18.18
CA HIS A 82 -8.28 12.65 16.99
C HIS A 82 -7.58 13.97 17.30
N TYR A 83 -8.23 14.87 18.05
CA TYR A 83 -7.64 16.13 18.49
C TYR A 83 -6.42 15.93 19.40
N MET A 84 -6.49 14.99 20.34
CA MET A 84 -5.38 14.61 21.21
C MET A 84 -4.17 14.11 20.42
N LEU A 85 -4.37 13.25 19.43
CA LEU A 85 -3.27 12.78 18.58
C LEU A 85 -2.60 13.93 17.83
N TRP A 86 -3.37 14.86 17.26
CA TRP A 86 -2.80 16.05 16.61
C TRP A 86 -2.00 16.93 17.57
N TRP A 87 -2.51 17.13 18.77
CA TRP A 87 -1.83 17.89 19.81
C TRP A 87 -0.51 17.22 20.21
N VAL A 88 -0.52 15.91 20.47
CA VAL A 88 0.69 15.13 20.77
C VAL A 88 1.66 15.17 19.61
N HIS A 89 1.17 15.04 18.38
CA HIS A 89 1.96 15.11 17.16
C HIS A 89 2.57 16.48 16.93
N GLY A 90 2.14 17.53 17.64
CA GLY A 90 2.58 18.90 17.43
C GLY A 90 2.17 19.45 16.06
N ALA A 91 1.25 18.82 15.34
CA ALA A 91 0.83 19.19 13.99
C ALA A 91 -0.63 19.70 13.98
N PRO A 92 -1.02 20.62 13.10
CA PRO A 92 -2.39 21.17 13.12
C PRO A 92 -3.36 20.14 12.52
N SER A 93 -4.57 20.06 13.09
CA SER A 93 -5.56 19.04 12.71
C SER A 93 -5.97 19.03 11.24
N SER A 94 -5.80 20.16 10.57
CA SER A 94 -6.11 20.35 9.16
C SER A 94 -4.99 19.94 8.20
N TRP A 95 -3.81 19.56 8.68
CA TRP A 95 -2.62 19.39 7.82
C TRP A 95 -2.77 18.24 6.82
N ASN A 96 -3.25 17.09 7.30
CA ASN A 96 -3.53 15.91 6.48
C ASN A 96 -5.03 15.76 6.25
N ASP A 97 -5.78 16.84 6.38
CA ASP A 97 -7.22 16.89 6.12
C ASP A 97 -7.48 16.90 4.60
N LYS A 98 -6.85 15.94 3.90
CA LYS A 98 -7.36 15.45 2.64
C LYS A 98 -8.72 14.87 2.99
N LYS A 99 -9.76 15.71 2.87
CA LYS A 99 -11.15 15.27 2.93
C LYS A 99 -11.27 13.98 2.13
N GLU A 100 -12.05 13.04 2.64
CA GLU A 100 -12.40 11.83 1.90
C GLU A 100 -12.79 12.24 0.48
N PHE A 101 -12.43 11.42 -0.52
CA PHE A 101 -12.77 11.75 -1.90
C PHE A 101 -14.28 11.61 -2.06
N GLU A 102 -14.95 12.72 -1.77
CA GLU A 102 -16.40 12.84 -1.75
C GLU A 102 -16.91 13.21 -3.13
N ARG A 103 -18.24 13.22 -3.26
CA ARG A 103 -18.95 13.72 -4.46
C ARG A 103 -18.39 15.03 -5.00
N ALA A 104 -18.14 16.00 -4.11
CA ALA A 104 -17.61 17.30 -4.53
C ALA A 104 -16.21 17.19 -5.16
N GLY A 105 -15.41 16.20 -4.73
CA GLY A 105 -14.15 15.83 -5.38
C GLY A 105 -14.38 15.31 -6.80
N LEU A 106 -15.29 14.34 -6.97
CA LEU A 106 -15.63 13.78 -8.28
C LEU A 106 -16.14 14.83 -9.28
N ILE A 107 -16.96 15.78 -8.81
CA ILE A 107 -17.46 16.90 -9.64
C ILE A 107 -16.31 17.82 -10.07
N ARG A 108 -15.45 18.22 -9.12
CA ARG A 108 -14.29 19.08 -9.42
C ARG A 108 -13.34 18.42 -10.41
N GLU A 109 -13.08 17.13 -10.25
CA GLU A 109 -12.23 16.38 -11.18
C GLU A 109 -12.91 16.20 -12.54
N GLY A 110 -14.24 16.08 -12.58
CA GLY A 110 -14.99 16.09 -13.84
C GLY A 110 -14.90 17.38 -14.61
N GLN A 111 -15.00 18.51 -13.91
CA GLN A 111 -14.79 19.82 -14.51
C GLN A 111 -13.36 19.99 -15.06
N ARG A 112 -12.35 19.46 -14.35
CA ARG A 112 -10.95 19.48 -14.80
C ARG A 112 -10.69 18.57 -16.00
N SER A 113 -11.28 17.38 -15.99
CA SER A 113 -11.07 16.35 -17.02
C SER A 113 -12.01 16.49 -18.22
N GLY A 114 -13.02 17.37 -18.13
CA GLY A 114 -13.96 17.68 -19.21
C GLY A 114 -15.06 16.64 -19.42
N TYR A 115 -15.44 15.88 -18.38
CA TYR A 115 -16.60 14.98 -18.40
C TYR A 115 -17.79 15.57 -17.65
N GLN A 116 -19.00 15.33 -18.17
CA GLN A 116 -20.23 15.77 -17.53
C GLN A 116 -20.58 14.89 -16.32
N PHE A 117 -21.30 15.44 -15.34
CA PHE A 117 -21.66 14.71 -14.12
C PHE A 117 -23.17 14.77 -13.87
N LEU A 118 -23.78 13.62 -13.65
CA LEU A 118 -25.18 13.49 -13.25
C LEU A 118 -25.28 12.79 -11.90
N GLN A 119 -25.98 13.43 -10.96
CA GLN A 119 -26.44 12.79 -9.73
C GLN A 119 -27.89 12.36 -9.88
N VAL A 120 -28.19 11.16 -9.41
CA VAL A 120 -29.53 10.58 -9.48
C VAL A 120 -30.02 10.26 -8.07
N ASP A 121 -30.90 11.13 -7.55
CA ASP A 121 -31.51 10.98 -6.22
C ASP A 121 -32.91 10.32 -6.30
N SER A 122 -33.61 10.53 -7.42
CA SER A 122 -34.95 10.02 -7.75
C SER A 122 -35.17 10.01 -9.27
N ASP A 123 -36.13 9.22 -9.77
CA ASP A 123 -36.45 9.05 -11.20
C ASP A 123 -35.26 8.62 -12.06
N TYR A 124 -34.64 7.49 -11.65
CA TYR A 124 -33.40 6.97 -12.22
C TYR A 124 -33.42 6.87 -13.75
N ASP A 125 -34.41 6.16 -14.30
CA ASP A 125 -34.40 5.82 -15.72
C ASP A 125 -34.55 7.03 -16.63
N LEU A 126 -35.44 7.99 -16.31
CA LEU A 126 -35.70 9.13 -17.19
C LEU A 126 -34.51 10.09 -17.26
N LYS A 127 -33.90 10.42 -16.12
CA LYS A 127 -32.74 11.33 -16.07
C LYS A 127 -31.53 10.72 -16.78
N ILE A 128 -31.27 9.44 -16.55
CA ILE A 128 -30.17 8.72 -17.18
C ILE A 128 -30.40 8.62 -18.70
N ARG A 129 -31.62 8.30 -19.15
CA ARG A 129 -31.97 8.24 -20.59
C ARG A 129 -31.83 9.59 -21.28
N ASN A 130 -32.20 10.69 -20.63
CA ASN A 130 -32.00 12.02 -21.19
C ASN A 130 -30.50 12.37 -21.30
N PHE A 131 -29.72 12.06 -20.26
CA PHE A 131 -28.28 12.29 -20.24
C PHE A 131 -27.54 11.45 -21.29
N LEU A 132 -27.98 10.20 -21.50
CA LEU A 132 -27.49 9.32 -22.56
C LEU A 132 -27.72 9.90 -23.95
N ARG A 133 -28.92 10.43 -24.22
CA ARG A 133 -29.25 11.08 -25.50
C ARG A 133 -28.41 12.33 -25.74
N GLU A 134 -28.13 13.10 -24.69
CA GLU A 134 -27.31 14.30 -24.77
C GLU A 134 -25.84 13.97 -25.10
N LEU A 135 -25.27 12.99 -24.39
CA LEU A 135 -23.84 12.65 -24.52
C LEU A 135 -23.53 11.76 -25.73
N ASN A 136 -24.50 10.93 -26.15
CA ASN A 136 -24.36 9.94 -27.22
C ASN A 136 -23.05 9.12 -27.12
N PRO A 137 -22.85 8.36 -26.02
CA PRO A 137 -21.61 7.59 -25.80
C PRO A 137 -21.51 6.39 -26.74
N ASP A 138 -20.28 5.99 -27.07
CA ASP A 138 -19.98 4.79 -27.86
C ASP A 138 -20.05 3.51 -26.99
N LEU A 139 -19.75 3.63 -25.69
CA LEU A 139 -19.78 2.55 -24.70
C LEU A 139 -20.29 3.03 -23.34
N ILE A 140 -21.09 2.21 -22.68
CA ILE A 140 -21.50 2.38 -21.30
C ILE A 140 -20.81 1.33 -20.43
N VAL A 141 -20.25 1.74 -19.30
CA VAL A 141 -19.71 0.82 -18.29
C VAL A 141 -20.52 0.96 -17.01
N LEU A 142 -21.14 -0.13 -16.58
CA LEU A 142 -21.86 -0.23 -15.32
C LEU A 142 -20.94 -0.79 -14.23
N LEU A 143 -20.59 0.08 -13.28
CA LEU A 143 -19.77 -0.24 -12.11
C LEU A 143 -20.67 -0.52 -10.90
N GLY A 144 -20.68 -1.77 -10.45
CA GLY A 144 -21.56 -2.22 -9.37
C GLY A 144 -23.02 -2.35 -9.82
N ASP A 145 -23.93 -2.43 -8.86
CA ASP A 145 -25.35 -2.60 -9.14
C ASP A 145 -26.08 -1.26 -9.13
N LEU A 146 -26.84 -0.99 -10.20
CA LEU A 146 -27.79 0.12 -10.28
C LEU A 146 -29.18 -0.41 -10.63
N PRO A 147 -30.25 0.13 -10.02
CA PRO A 147 -31.63 -0.30 -10.29
C PRO A 147 -32.14 0.30 -11.61
N LEU A 148 -31.50 -0.05 -12.74
CA LEU A 148 -31.89 0.37 -14.07
C LEU A 148 -32.94 -0.57 -14.65
N LYS A 149 -34.01 -0.02 -15.22
CA LYS A 149 -34.99 -0.80 -15.98
C LYS A 149 -34.59 -0.85 -17.46
N ASP A 150 -34.77 -2.03 -18.05
CA ASP A 150 -34.64 -2.25 -19.50
C ASP A 150 -33.26 -1.86 -20.04
N LEU A 151 -32.25 -2.68 -19.68
CA LEU A 151 -30.85 -2.53 -20.07
C LEU A 151 -30.63 -2.73 -21.57
N ALA A 152 -31.49 -3.50 -22.25
CA ALA A 152 -31.38 -3.77 -23.70
C ALA A 152 -31.66 -2.53 -24.56
N ALA A 153 -32.39 -1.55 -24.03
CA ALA A 153 -32.62 -0.26 -24.67
C ALA A 153 -31.43 0.71 -24.55
N LEU A 154 -30.35 0.31 -23.88
CA LEU A 154 -29.13 1.11 -23.78
C LEU A 154 -28.22 0.86 -25.00
N PRO A 155 -27.33 1.81 -25.35
CA PRO A 155 -26.17 1.55 -26.18
C PRO A 155 -25.32 0.40 -25.63
N LEU A 156 -24.30 0.00 -26.39
CA LEU A 156 -23.34 -1.04 -26.03
C LEU A 156 -22.90 -0.91 -24.56
N LEU A 157 -23.12 -1.96 -23.78
CA LEU A 157 -23.00 -1.95 -22.32
C LEU A 157 -22.04 -3.05 -21.84
N ILE A 158 -21.09 -2.66 -21.00
CA ILE A 158 -20.31 -3.58 -20.17
C ILE A 158 -20.89 -3.56 -18.77
N ARG A 159 -21.23 -4.75 -18.27
CA ARG A 159 -21.72 -4.94 -16.91
C ARG A 159 -20.73 -5.74 -16.10
N VAL A 160 -20.34 -5.19 -14.95
CA VAL A 160 -19.56 -5.91 -13.94
C VAL A 160 -20.49 -6.40 -12.85
N SER A 161 -20.53 -7.72 -12.63
CA SER A 161 -21.31 -8.32 -11.55
C SER A 161 -20.42 -9.12 -10.61
N GLN A 162 -20.69 -9.01 -9.32
CA GLN A 162 -20.05 -9.79 -8.27
C GLN A 162 -21.13 -10.62 -7.57
N ARG A 163 -20.87 -11.92 -7.39
CA ARG A 163 -21.77 -12.84 -6.68
C ARG A 163 -20.97 -13.66 -5.69
N GLU A 164 -21.47 -13.78 -4.46
CA GLU A 164 -20.93 -14.74 -3.51
C GLU A 164 -21.27 -16.16 -3.98
N GLY A 165 -20.29 -17.06 -3.86
CA GLY A 165 -20.45 -18.48 -4.14
C GLY A 165 -21.45 -19.14 -3.19
N THR A 166 -21.79 -20.40 -3.48
CA THR A 166 -22.69 -21.16 -2.60
C THR A 166 -22.08 -21.39 -1.23
N THR A 167 -22.88 -21.73 -0.21
CA THR A 167 -22.35 -22.05 1.13
C THR A 167 -21.30 -23.18 1.14
N LYS A 168 -21.29 -24.04 0.12
CA LYS A 168 -20.29 -25.11 -0.09
C LYS A 168 -19.02 -24.60 -0.76
N GLU A 169 -19.13 -23.60 -1.63
CA GLU A 169 -18.04 -22.97 -2.36
C GLU A 169 -17.75 -21.59 -1.76
N LYS A 170 -16.86 -21.54 -0.76
CA LYS A 170 -16.42 -20.27 -0.16
C LYS A 170 -15.53 -19.48 -1.13
N ASN A 171 -16.15 -18.87 -2.14
CA ASN A 171 -15.51 -18.00 -3.11
C ASN A 171 -16.41 -16.80 -3.45
N VAL A 172 -15.83 -15.79 -4.09
CA VAL A 172 -16.57 -14.70 -4.71
C VAL A 172 -16.27 -14.72 -6.21
N GLN A 173 -17.32 -14.69 -7.03
CA GLN A 173 -17.20 -14.72 -8.48
C GLN A 173 -17.43 -13.31 -9.05
N LEU A 174 -16.51 -12.90 -9.91
CA LEU A 174 -16.62 -11.76 -10.81
C LEU A 174 -17.02 -12.26 -12.20
N ALA A 175 -18.02 -11.63 -12.81
CA ALA A 175 -18.34 -11.81 -14.21
C ALA A 175 -18.45 -10.46 -14.89
N ILE A 176 -17.77 -10.31 -16.04
CA ILE A 176 -17.86 -9.13 -16.89
C ILE A 176 -18.52 -9.54 -18.19
N GLU A 177 -19.67 -8.90 -18.44
CA GLU A 177 -20.60 -9.23 -19.49
C GLU A 177 -20.71 -8.06 -20.48
N TYR A 178 -20.89 -8.42 -21.75
CA TYR A 178 -21.09 -7.52 -22.88
C TYR A 178 -22.52 -7.65 -23.38
N LEU A 179 -23.24 -6.53 -23.46
CA LEU A 179 -24.60 -6.47 -23.98
C LEU A 179 -24.62 -5.55 -25.21
N GLU A 180 -25.05 -6.10 -26.34
CA GLU A 180 -25.27 -5.33 -27.56
C GLU A 180 -26.59 -4.56 -27.51
N SER A 181 -26.61 -3.40 -28.18
CA SER A 181 -27.81 -2.58 -28.23
C SER A 181 -28.96 -3.33 -28.90
N GLY A 182 -30.12 -3.39 -28.25
CA GLY A 182 -31.31 -4.07 -28.76
C GLY A 182 -31.32 -5.59 -28.56
N SER A 183 -30.33 -6.17 -27.87
CA SER A 183 -30.31 -7.59 -27.51
C SER A 183 -30.49 -7.78 -26.00
N ASP A 184 -31.38 -8.68 -25.60
CA ASP A 184 -31.49 -9.16 -24.22
C ASP A 184 -30.44 -10.23 -23.88
N GLN A 185 -29.69 -10.73 -24.87
CA GLN A 185 -28.64 -11.73 -24.65
C GLN A 185 -27.32 -11.07 -24.25
N SER A 186 -26.86 -11.44 -23.05
CA SER A 186 -25.55 -11.09 -22.51
C SER A 186 -24.49 -12.08 -22.98
N CYS A 187 -23.37 -11.57 -23.50
CA CYS A 187 -22.20 -12.36 -23.87
C CYS A 187 -21.13 -12.22 -22.78
N PRO A 188 -20.69 -13.31 -22.13
CA PRO A 188 -19.61 -13.23 -21.14
C PRO A 188 -18.28 -12.90 -21.84
N ILE A 189 -17.62 -11.83 -21.41
CA ILE A 189 -16.25 -11.53 -21.87
C ILE A 189 -15.26 -12.35 -21.05
N THR A 190 -15.37 -12.29 -19.72
CA THR A 190 -14.48 -12.99 -18.80
C THR A 190 -15.15 -13.19 -17.45
N SER A 191 -14.62 -14.14 -16.68
CA SER A 191 -15.03 -14.39 -15.31
C SER A 191 -13.82 -14.78 -14.47
N PHE A 192 -13.81 -14.35 -13.21
CA PHE A 192 -12.76 -14.64 -12.26
C PHE A 192 -13.39 -15.14 -10.95
N LYS A 193 -12.78 -16.16 -10.32
CA LYS A 193 -13.24 -16.69 -9.04
C LYS A 193 -12.15 -16.50 -8.00
N LEU A 194 -12.43 -15.75 -6.94
CA LEU A 194 -11.53 -15.54 -5.81
C LEU A 194 -11.94 -16.46 -4.65
N PRO A 195 -11.14 -17.46 -4.26
CA PRO A 195 -11.42 -18.27 -3.08
C PRO A 195 -11.22 -17.43 -1.81
N MET A 196 -12.08 -17.66 -0.82
CA MET A 196 -11.99 -17.02 0.50
C MET A 196 -10.81 -17.57 1.30
N GLN A 197 -10.05 -16.69 1.91
CA GLN A 197 -8.87 -16.99 2.73
C GLN A 197 -9.19 -16.92 4.23
N ALA A 198 -8.24 -17.32 5.08
CA ALA A 198 -8.47 -17.48 6.52
C ALA A 198 -8.78 -16.16 7.24
N TYR A 199 -8.20 -15.05 6.79
CA TYR A 199 -8.37 -13.71 7.35
C TYR A 199 -9.20 -12.78 6.46
N ASP A 200 -9.83 -13.32 5.42
CA ASP A 200 -10.68 -12.53 4.54
C ASP A 200 -11.88 -11.96 5.31
N THR A 201 -12.16 -10.70 5.03
CA THR A 201 -13.32 -9.98 5.54
C THR A 201 -14.06 -9.34 4.37
N PRO A 202 -15.34 -8.93 4.54
CA PRO A 202 -16.08 -8.28 3.45
C PRO A 202 -15.37 -7.05 2.88
N ILE A 203 -14.67 -6.28 3.72
CA ILE A 203 -13.85 -5.12 3.29
C ILE A 203 -12.63 -5.58 2.49
N GLY A 204 -11.86 -6.54 3.00
CA GLY A 204 -10.67 -7.05 2.30
C GLY A 204 -11.02 -7.68 0.94
N VAL A 205 -12.08 -8.49 0.90
CA VAL A 205 -12.57 -9.10 -0.34
C VAL A 205 -13.05 -8.05 -1.33
N ALA A 206 -13.84 -7.06 -0.88
CA ALA A 206 -14.30 -5.99 -1.76
C ALA A 206 -13.14 -5.18 -2.37
N LEU A 207 -12.10 -4.87 -1.60
CA LEU A 207 -10.91 -4.18 -2.12
C LEU A 207 -10.21 -5.00 -3.21
N LYS A 208 -9.99 -6.31 -2.98
CA LYS A 208 -9.35 -7.21 -3.95
C LYS A 208 -10.21 -7.39 -5.21
N MET A 209 -11.51 -7.59 -5.06
CA MET A 209 -12.44 -7.76 -6.17
C MET A 209 -12.62 -6.48 -6.98
N ASP A 210 -12.59 -5.32 -6.31
CA ASP A 210 -12.64 -4.02 -6.96
C ASP A 210 -11.38 -3.80 -7.82
N LEU A 211 -10.19 -4.07 -7.27
CA LEU A 211 -8.92 -3.99 -8.02
C LEU A 211 -8.95 -4.87 -9.28
N ILE A 212 -9.30 -6.15 -9.13
CA ILE A 212 -9.32 -7.11 -10.24
C ILE A 212 -10.33 -6.70 -11.30
N ALA A 213 -11.53 -6.25 -10.89
CA ALA A 213 -12.54 -5.75 -11.81
C ALA A 213 -12.06 -4.51 -12.58
N ASP A 214 -11.41 -3.57 -11.89
CA ASP A 214 -10.91 -2.34 -12.49
C ASP A 214 -9.81 -2.64 -13.54
N ASP A 215 -8.90 -3.56 -13.24
CA ASP A 215 -7.88 -4.01 -14.20
C ASP A 215 -8.50 -4.66 -15.44
N LEU A 216 -9.41 -5.61 -15.25
CA LEU A 216 -10.07 -6.30 -16.36
C LEU A 216 -10.88 -5.32 -17.21
N LEU A 217 -11.54 -4.34 -16.60
CA LEU A 217 -12.24 -3.28 -17.33
C LEU A 217 -11.31 -2.45 -18.21
N VAL A 218 -10.14 -2.05 -17.71
CA VAL A 218 -9.16 -1.31 -18.51
C VAL A 218 -8.66 -2.16 -19.68
N GLN A 219 -8.38 -3.45 -19.46
CA GLN A 219 -7.98 -4.37 -20.53
C GLN A 219 -9.10 -4.58 -21.56
N ILE A 220 -10.35 -4.68 -21.13
CA ILE A 220 -11.51 -4.84 -22.01
C ILE A 220 -11.71 -3.60 -22.87
N VAL A 221 -11.70 -2.41 -22.26
CA VAL A 221 -11.82 -1.14 -22.98
C VAL A 221 -10.68 -0.96 -23.97
N ALA A 222 -9.45 -1.30 -23.59
CA ALA A 222 -8.30 -1.24 -24.49
C ALA A 222 -8.50 -2.08 -25.75
N ASN A 223 -9.03 -3.29 -25.61
CA ASN A 223 -9.19 -4.22 -26.74
C ASN A 223 -10.45 -3.96 -27.57
N LEU A 224 -11.58 -3.59 -26.95
CA LEU A 224 -12.84 -3.33 -27.68
C LEU A 224 -12.75 -2.14 -28.64
N THR A 225 -11.88 -1.17 -28.38
CA THR A 225 -11.71 -0.02 -29.30
C THR A 225 -11.21 -0.42 -30.69
N CYS A 226 -10.59 -1.60 -30.82
CA CYS A 226 -9.93 -2.04 -32.05
C CYS A 226 -10.26 -3.49 -32.47
N ARG A 227 -11.03 -4.25 -31.68
CA ARG A 227 -11.23 -5.69 -31.86
C ARG A 227 -12.68 -6.12 -31.61
N SER A 228 -13.03 -7.31 -32.08
CA SER A 228 -14.32 -7.94 -31.76
C SER A 228 -14.41 -8.34 -30.28
N ALA A 229 -15.63 -8.61 -29.79
CA ALA A 229 -15.85 -9.09 -28.42
C ALA A 229 -15.16 -10.45 -28.15
N ALA A 230 -15.12 -11.35 -29.14
CA ALA A 230 -14.46 -12.65 -29.02
C ALA A 230 -12.92 -12.53 -28.92
N GLU A 231 -12.32 -11.64 -29.71
CA GLU A 231 -10.88 -11.36 -29.64
C GLU A 231 -10.52 -10.65 -28.34
N THR A 232 -11.36 -9.70 -27.90
CA THR A 232 -11.23 -9.03 -26.61
C THR A 232 -11.22 -10.06 -25.47
N SER A 233 -12.17 -10.99 -25.46
CA SER A 233 -12.22 -12.07 -24.46
C SER A 233 -10.91 -12.86 -24.43
N ARG A 234 -10.36 -13.23 -25.60
CA ARG A 234 -9.10 -13.98 -25.69
C ARG A 234 -7.92 -13.23 -25.08
N GLU A 235 -7.75 -11.95 -25.42
CA GLU A 235 -6.65 -11.12 -24.91
C GLU A 235 -6.77 -10.84 -23.41
N VAL A 236 -7.98 -10.55 -22.94
CA VAL A 236 -8.24 -10.28 -21.52
C VAL A 236 -7.97 -11.55 -20.68
N ASN A 237 -8.38 -12.72 -21.16
CA ASN A 237 -8.08 -13.98 -20.50
C ASN A 237 -6.57 -14.30 -20.55
N ALA A 238 -5.85 -14.00 -21.64
CA ALA A 238 -4.41 -14.14 -21.70
C ALA A 238 -3.69 -13.22 -20.69
N TRP A 239 -4.14 -11.96 -20.57
CA TRP A 239 -3.65 -11.04 -19.55
C TRP A 239 -3.92 -11.56 -18.13
N MET A 240 -5.13 -12.06 -17.88
CA MET A 240 -5.53 -12.63 -16.60
C MET A 240 -4.65 -13.82 -16.23
N GLN A 241 -4.38 -14.72 -17.18
CA GLN A 241 -3.48 -15.85 -16.97
C GLN A 241 -2.07 -15.40 -16.59
N ARG A 242 -1.50 -14.42 -17.30
CA ARG A 242 -0.16 -13.91 -17.02
C ARG A 242 -0.04 -13.19 -15.68
N MET A 243 -1.04 -12.37 -15.32
CA MET A 243 -0.94 -11.45 -14.18
C MET A 243 -1.56 -12.00 -12.88
N LEU A 244 -2.63 -12.79 -12.98
CA LEU A 244 -3.41 -13.24 -11.82
C LEU A 244 -3.23 -14.73 -11.51
N SER A 245 -2.90 -15.60 -12.48
CA SER A 245 -2.65 -17.02 -12.17
C SER A 245 -1.51 -17.25 -11.17
N PRO A 246 -0.37 -16.53 -11.20
CA PRO A 246 0.66 -16.68 -10.18
C PRO A 246 0.16 -16.39 -8.76
N TYR A 247 -0.80 -15.48 -8.62
CA TYR A 247 -1.47 -15.24 -7.33
C TYR A 247 -2.42 -16.39 -6.97
N MET A 248 -3.15 -16.94 -7.93
CA MET A 248 -4.09 -18.04 -7.70
C MET A 248 -3.39 -19.34 -7.30
N GLU A 249 -2.24 -19.66 -7.91
CA GLU A 249 -1.41 -20.82 -7.58
C GLU A 249 -1.00 -20.83 -6.10
N GLN A 250 -0.72 -19.65 -5.53
CA GLN A 250 -0.42 -19.50 -4.10
C GLN A 250 -1.60 -19.90 -3.19
N LEU A 251 -2.84 -19.77 -3.68
CA LEU A 251 -4.04 -20.07 -2.90
C LEU A 251 -4.38 -21.56 -2.93
N GLU A 252 -4.02 -22.28 -3.99
CA GLU A 252 -4.22 -23.74 -4.10
C GLU A 252 -3.39 -24.51 -3.07
N HIS A 253 -2.21 -23.99 -2.73
CA HIS A 253 -1.29 -24.56 -1.75
C HIS A 253 -1.60 -24.15 -0.30
N ALA A 254 -2.63 -23.32 -0.08
CA ALA A 254 -2.98 -22.83 1.25
C ALA A 254 -3.67 -23.92 2.10
N PRO A 255 -3.31 -24.09 3.39
CA PRO A 255 -4.03 -25.00 4.27
C PRO A 255 -5.50 -24.59 4.39
N SER A 256 -6.38 -25.58 4.57
CA SER A 256 -7.83 -25.36 4.62
C SER A 256 -8.22 -24.35 5.71
N ILE A 257 -9.30 -23.60 5.46
CA ILE A 257 -9.88 -22.54 6.33
C ILE A 257 -10.08 -23.00 7.80
N GLN A 258 -10.10 -24.31 8.06
CA GLN A 258 -10.25 -24.90 9.39
C GLN A 258 -9.04 -24.69 10.32
N GLN A 259 -7.89 -24.24 9.84
CA GLN A 259 -6.70 -23.97 10.66
C GLN A 259 -6.53 -22.48 11.01
N GLN A 260 -7.61 -21.77 11.37
CA GLN A 260 -7.46 -20.43 11.93
C GLN A 260 -6.66 -20.50 13.24
N PRO A 261 -5.49 -19.84 13.36
CA PRO A 261 -4.95 -19.57 14.68
C PRO A 261 -5.94 -18.62 15.38
N THR A 262 -6.53 -19.09 16.47
CA THR A 262 -7.60 -18.45 17.24
C THR A 262 -7.17 -17.22 18.05
N THR A 263 -5.98 -16.66 17.77
CA THR A 263 -5.49 -15.50 18.49
C THR A 263 -4.87 -14.50 17.53
N PRO A 264 -5.37 -13.25 17.45
CA PRO A 264 -4.54 -12.18 16.93
C PRO A 264 -3.27 -12.17 17.77
N ARG A 265 -2.09 -12.08 17.12
CA ARG A 265 -0.83 -11.87 17.82
C ARG A 265 -0.87 -10.49 18.50
N ARG A 266 -1.52 -10.40 19.66
CA ARG A 266 -1.40 -9.26 20.58
C ARG A 266 -0.06 -9.38 21.24
N HIS A 267 0.89 -8.55 20.82
CA HIS A 267 2.25 -8.63 21.32
C HIS A 267 2.41 -7.92 22.68
N ARG A 268 1.45 -7.09 23.11
CA ARG A 268 1.50 -6.38 24.39
C ARG A 268 0.17 -6.47 25.16
N SER A 269 0.24 -6.51 26.48
CA SER A 269 -0.95 -6.53 27.33
C SER A 269 -1.64 -5.16 27.34
N VAL A 270 -2.97 -5.15 27.37
CA VAL A 270 -3.78 -3.91 27.31
C VAL A 270 -3.37 -2.90 28.39
N TRP A 271 -3.12 -3.36 29.62
CA TRP A 271 -2.70 -2.46 30.70
C TRP A 271 -1.33 -1.82 30.44
N LYS A 272 -0.39 -2.54 29.78
CA LYS A 272 0.91 -1.97 29.38
C LYS A 272 0.69 -0.89 28.34
N LEU A 273 -0.16 -1.15 27.34
CA LEU A 273 -0.50 -0.14 26.33
C LEU A 273 -1.16 1.10 26.95
N CYS A 274 -2.05 0.94 27.93
CA CYS A 274 -2.60 2.06 28.68
C CYS A 274 -1.50 2.89 29.36
N LEU A 275 -0.57 2.24 30.07
CA LEU A 275 0.54 2.91 30.74
C LEU A 275 1.47 3.62 29.74
N GLU A 276 1.79 2.99 28.62
CA GLU A 276 2.60 3.57 27.54
C GLU A 276 1.89 4.76 26.87
N THR A 277 0.56 4.73 26.80
CA THR A 277 -0.26 5.86 26.30
C THR A 277 -0.20 7.06 27.23
N ILE A 278 -0.11 6.85 28.55
CA ILE A 278 0.09 7.97 29.51
C ILE A 278 1.41 8.69 29.20
N PHE A 279 2.47 7.96 28.86
CA PHE A 279 3.72 8.58 28.42
C PHE A 279 3.54 9.35 27.11
N LEU A 280 2.86 8.78 26.11
CA LEU A 280 2.58 9.46 24.85
C LEU A 280 1.86 10.80 25.05
N CYS A 281 0.88 10.82 25.96
CA CYS A 281 0.10 12.03 26.29
C CYS A 281 0.81 12.98 27.26
N SER A 282 2.03 12.69 27.69
CA SER A 282 2.77 13.55 28.61
C SER A 282 3.21 14.87 27.95
N PRO A 283 3.37 15.96 28.73
CA PRO A 283 3.89 17.23 28.23
C PRO A 283 5.26 17.11 27.53
N TRP A 284 6.04 16.09 27.89
CA TRP A 284 7.34 15.80 27.28
C TRP A 284 7.20 15.48 25.78
N PHE A 285 6.33 14.54 25.40
CA PHE A 285 6.17 14.14 24.00
C PHE A 285 5.56 15.24 23.15
N ALA A 286 4.55 15.92 23.67
CA ALA A 286 3.98 17.09 23.02
C ALA A 286 5.06 18.17 22.84
N GLY A 287 5.77 18.57 23.90
CA GLY A 287 6.86 19.55 23.83
C GLY A 287 7.97 19.16 22.84
N ARG A 288 8.39 17.88 22.84
CA ARG A 288 9.35 17.33 21.87
C ARG A 288 8.86 17.52 20.44
N ASN A 289 7.61 17.16 20.16
CA ASN A 289 7.06 17.21 18.81
C ASN A 289 6.82 18.67 18.36
N PHE A 290 6.28 19.55 19.21
CA PHE A 290 6.21 20.98 18.93
C PHE A 290 7.59 21.59 18.66
N TYR A 291 8.61 21.21 19.43
CA TYR A 291 9.99 21.61 19.15
C TYR A 291 10.48 21.11 17.79
N ARG A 292 10.26 19.82 17.46
CA ARG A 292 10.55 19.24 16.14
C ARG A 292 9.88 20.05 15.03
N ARG A 293 8.61 20.45 15.20
CA ARG A 293 7.89 21.29 14.24
C ARG A 293 8.53 22.65 14.03
N LEU A 294 8.71 23.39 15.13
CA LEU A 294 9.20 24.77 15.10
C LEU A 294 10.61 24.85 14.49
N ARG A 295 11.44 23.83 14.75
CA ARG A 295 12.78 23.72 14.19
C ARG A 295 12.85 23.03 12.82
N GLY A 296 11.75 22.47 12.33
CA GLY A 296 11.75 21.67 11.10
C GLY A 296 12.64 20.43 11.19
N ARG A 297 12.62 19.75 12.33
CA ARG A 297 13.45 18.58 12.67
C ARG A 297 12.63 17.35 13.02
N TYR A 298 11.43 17.18 12.45
CA TYR A 298 10.78 15.87 12.55
C TYR A 298 11.65 14.82 11.85
N PRO A 299 11.72 13.60 12.40
CA PRO A 299 12.30 12.51 11.66
C PRO A 299 11.38 12.08 10.51
N VAL A 300 11.97 11.52 9.47
CA VAL A 300 11.25 10.69 8.51
C VAL A 300 11.29 9.25 9.01
N LEU A 301 10.12 8.66 9.22
CA LEU A 301 9.99 7.29 9.65
C LEU A 301 9.92 6.38 8.41
N VAL A 302 10.55 5.22 8.46
CA VAL A 302 10.46 4.24 7.36
C VAL A 302 9.93 2.94 7.95
N LEU A 303 8.79 2.46 7.46
CA LEU A 303 8.15 1.24 7.95
C LEU A 303 8.61 0.04 7.11
N ALA A 304 9.02 -1.04 7.79
CA ALA A 304 9.38 -2.30 7.16
C ALA A 304 8.24 -3.31 7.31
N HIS A 305 7.59 -3.59 6.19
CA HIS A 305 6.63 -4.68 5.98
C HIS A 305 7.27 -5.76 5.11
N HIS A 306 6.58 -6.90 4.93
CA HIS A 306 7.03 -7.97 4.04
C HIS A 306 5.92 -8.32 3.04
N LEU A 307 4.78 -8.74 3.57
CA LEU A 307 3.62 -9.09 2.75
C LEU A 307 2.29 -8.72 3.38
N ILE A 308 1.33 -8.39 2.52
CA ILE A 308 -0.08 -8.33 2.86
C ILE A 308 -0.71 -9.64 2.40
N SER A 309 -1.29 -10.40 3.33
CA SER A 309 -1.81 -11.74 3.08
C SER A 309 -3.02 -12.00 3.97
N ASP A 310 -4.10 -12.52 3.38
CA ASP A 310 -5.24 -13.03 4.15
C ASP A 310 -5.10 -14.54 4.46
N ARG A 311 -3.93 -15.13 4.14
CA ARG A 311 -3.50 -16.45 4.59
C ARG A 311 -2.65 -16.33 5.86
N PRO A 312 -2.58 -17.38 6.69
CA PRO A 312 -1.69 -17.39 7.85
C PRO A 312 -0.21 -17.27 7.43
N HIS A 313 0.41 -16.12 7.69
CA HIS A 313 1.83 -15.91 7.51
C HIS A 313 2.43 -15.21 8.74
N TYR A 314 3.59 -15.66 9.23
CA TYR A 314 4.17 -15.12 10.46
C TYR A 314 4.72 -13.69 10.33
N MET A 315 4.86 -13.20 9.10
CA MET A 315 5.26 -11.82 8.76
C MET A 315 4.13 -11.04 8.08
N GLY A 316 2.98 -11.68 7.87
CA GLY A 316 1.87 -11.16 7.10
C GLY A 316 0.93 -10.28 7.91
N VAL A 317 0.27 -9.38 7.20
CA VAL A 317 -0.80 -8.52 7.70
C VAL A 317 -1.99 -8.71 6.77
N SER A 318 -3.20 -8.89 7.31
CA SER A 318 -4.38 -9.02 6.46
C SER A 318 -4.69 -7.73 5.69
N THR A 319 -5.39 -7.87 4.57
CA THR A 319 -5.74 -6.76 3.68
C THR A 319 -6.51 -5.67 4.42
N GLU A 320 -7.49 -6.04 5.26
CA GLU A 320 -8.25 -5.06 6.05
C GLU A 320 -7.40 -4.39 7.14
N ASN A 321 -6.48 -5.13 7.79
CA ASN A 321 -5.61 -4.54 8.81
C ASN A 321 -4.64 -3.53 8.19
N PHE A 322 -4.10 -3.84 7.02
CA PHE A 322 -3.27 -2.88 6.27
C PHE A 322 -4.10 -1.67 5.78
N TRP A 323 -5.34 -1.89 5.35
CA TRP A 323 -6.27 -0.80 5.04
C TRP A 323 -6.53 0.11 6.25
N HIS A 324 -6.71 -0.46 7.44
CA HIS A 324 -6.85 0.31 8.69
C HIS A 324 -5.58 1.07 9.07
N GLU A 325 -4.40 0.45 8.89
CA GLU A 325 -3.12 1.13 9.03
C GLU A 325 -3.08 2.36 8.12
N VAL A 326 -3.32 2.20 6.82
CA VAL A 326 -3.24 3.30 5.86
C VAL A 326 -4.26 4.39 6.16
N CYS A 327 -5.49 4.04 6.55
CA CYS A 327 -6.49 4.99 7.05
C CYS A 327 -5.95 5.83 8.22
N PHE A 328 -5.31 5.19 9.20
CA PHE A 328 -4.71 5.86 10.34
C PHE A 328 -3.53 6.75 9.93
N LEU A 329 -2.59 6.20 9.15
CA LEU A 329 -1.40 6.91 8.70
C LEU A 329 -1.75 8.13 7.86
N ARG A 330 -2.66 8.00 6.88
CA ARG A 330 -3.10 9.14 6.05
C ARG A 330 -3.73 10.27 6.85
N ARG A 331 -4.34 9.95 7.99
CA ARG A 331 -5.01 10.92 8.85
C ARG A 331 -4.03 11.70 9.74
N HIS A 332 -2.86 11.14 10.02
CA HIS A 332 -1.95 11.66 11.05
C HIS A 332 -0.50 11.90 10.58
N TYR A 333 -0.09 11.30 9.47
CA TYR A 333 1.25 11.36 8.91
C TYR A 333 1.21 11.72 7.42
N GLN A 334 2.26 12.41 6.96
CA GLN A 334 2.50 12.61 5.54
C GLN A 334 3.17 11.34 4.98
N ILE A 335 2.46 10.57 4.16
CA ILE A 335 3.01 9.40 3.46
C ILE A 335 3.70 9.89 2.18
N VAL A 336 4.99 9.56 2.03
CA VAL A 336 5.83 9.97 0.89
C VAL A 336 6.55 8.76 0.29
N ALA A 337 6.95 8.87 -0.99
CA ALA A 337 7.85 7.91 -1.62
C ALA A 337 9.21 7.91 -0.92
N LEU A 338 9.96 6.81 -1.01
CA LEU A 338 11.26 6.69 -0.35
C LEU A 338 12.29 7.66 -0.95
N SER A 339 12.22 7.95 -2.25
CA SER A 339 13.02 9.04 -2.84
C SER A 339 12.69 10.42 -2.28
N THR A 340 11.41 10.74 -2.12
CA THR A 340 11.00 11.99 -1.47
C THR A 340 11.45 12.02 0.00
N ALA A 341 11.42 10.89 0.71
CA ALA A 341 11.99 10.79 2.04
C ALA A 341 13.49 11.12 2.06
N ALA A 342 14.27 10.57 1.12
CA ALA A 342 15.71 10.87 0.98
C ALA A 342 15.95 12.37 0.72
N GLU A 343 15.18 12.97 -0.19
CA GLU A 343 15.25 14.39 -0.52
C GLU A 343 14.93 15.29 0.68
N LEU A 344 13.87 14.95 1.42
CA LEU A 344 13.45 15.67 2.62
C LEU A 344 14.54 15.65 3.71
N LEU A 345 15.18 14.50 3.92
CA LEU A 345 16.29 14.39 4.87
C LEU A 345 17.48 15.26 4.45
N ARG A 346 17.88 15.17 3.19
CA ARG A 346 19.00 15.96 2.62
C ARG A 346 18.75 17.46 2.65
N SER A 347 17.49 17.88 2.48
CA SER A 347 17.09 19.29 2.58
C SER A 347 17.35 19.89 3.97
N GLY A 348 17.46 19.03 5.00
CA GLY A 348 17.65 19.45 6.37
C GLY A 348 16.40 20.01 7.04
N ARG A 349 15.21 19.88 6.43
CA ARG A 349 13.97 20.46 6.98
C ARG A 349 12.73 19.58 6.77
N VAL A 350 12.20 19.05 7.87
CA VAL A 350 10.93 18.30 7.92
C VAL A 350 10.06 18.86 9.05
N LYS A 351 8.91 19.45 8.71
CA LYS A 351 8.07 20.18 9.67
C LYS A 351 6.92 19.37 10.25
N VAL A 352 6.66 18.20 9.70
CA VAL A 352 5.47 17.42 10.01
C VAL A 352 5.83 15.94 10.14
N PRO A 353 5.06 15.15 10.91
CA PRO A 353 5.22 13.70 10.94
C PRO A 353 5.15 13.14 9.53
N THR A 354 6.24 12.52 9.07
CA THR A 354 6.42 12.06 7.69
C THR A 354 6.91 10.63 7.71
N LEU A 355 6.40 9.78 6.82
CA LEU A 355 6.83 8.40 6.70
C LEU A 355 6.86 7.88 5.26
N ALA A 356 7.66 6.83 5.05
CA ALA A 356 7.65 5.99 3.86
C ALA A 356 7.31 4.53 4.25
N ILE A 357 6.61 3.83 3.36
CA ILE A 357 6.16 2.44 3.57
C ILE A 357 6.96 1.53 2.62
N THR A 358 7.61 0.51 3.15
CA THR A 358 8.48 -0.39 2.39
C THR A 358 8.12 -1.86 2.63
N PHE A 359 8.23 -2.68 1.60
CA PHE A 359 7.97 -4.13 1.65
C PHE A 359 9.20 -4.89 1.18
N ASP A 360 9.65 -5.84 2.00
CA ASP A 360 10.82 -6.66 1.71
C ASP A 360 10.45 -7.97 0.99
N ASP A 361 11.49 -8.68 0.53
CA ASP A 361 11.52 -9.99 -0.15
C ASP A 361 10.96 -10.01 -1.58
N GLY A 362 9.81 -9.38 -1.80
CA GLY A 362 9.12 -9.40 -3.10
C GLY A 362 8.03 -10.48 -3.20
N TYR A 363 7.25 -10.70 -2.13
CA TYR A 363 6.15 -11.67 -2.10
C TYR A 363 5.05 -11.45 -3.15
N GLY A 364 4.62 -12.52 -3.80
CA GLY A 364 3.62 -12.51 -4.87
C GLY A 364 2.23 -12.05 -4.45
N GLU A 365 1.81 -12.33 -3.21
CA GLU A 365 0.53 -11.84 -2.66
C GLU A 365 0.40 -10.31 -2.68
N ASN A 366 1.53 -9.60 -2.64
CA ASN A 366 1.52 -8.14 -2.73
C ASN A 366 0.94 -7.65 -4.06
N PHE A 367 0.96 -8.45 -5.13
CA PHE A 367 0.36 -8.05 -6.41
C PHE A 367 -1.16 -7.81 -6.33
N VAL A 368 -1.86 -8.50 -5.43
CA VAL A 368 -3.31 -8.33 -5.25
C VAL A 368 -3.62 -7.62 -3.94
N ASN A 369 -3.15 -8.16 -2.81
CA ASN A 369 -3.59 -7.71 -1.48
C ASN A 369 -3.05 -6.32 -1.15
N LEU A 370 -1.73 -6.11 -1.29
CA LEU A 370 -1.10 -4.81 -1.08
C LEU A 370 -1.62 -3.79 -2.11
N ARG A 371 -1.67 -4.18 -3.39
CA ARG A 371 -2.13 -3.32 -4.48
C ARG A 371 -3.56 -2.82 -4.28
N ALA A 372 -4.45 -3.67 -3.79
CA ALA A 372 -5.84 -3.30 -3.54
C ALA A 372 -5.96 -2.12 -2.57
N VAL A 373 -5.08 -2.03 -1.58
CA VAL A 373 -5.04 -0.93 -0.61
C VAL A 373 -4.22 0.26 -1.14
N ALA A 374 -3.06 -0.01 -1.75
CA ALA A 374 -2.18 1.03 -2.26
C ALA A 374 -2.85 1.87 -3.36
N GLU A 375 -3.51 1.22 -4.32
CA GLU A 375 -4.29 1.90 -5.37
C GLU A 375 -5.57 2.56 -4.83
N GLU A 376 -6.23 1.97 -3.82
CA GLU A 376 -7.41 2.58 -3.20
C GLU A 376 -7.11 4.00 -2.72
N PHE A 377 -5.96 4.15 -2.07
CA PHE A 377 -5.55 5.40 -1.47
C PHE A 377 -4.58 6.23 -2.31
N GLY A 378 -4.04 5.69 -3.40
CA GLY A 378 -2.97 6.32 -4.18
C GLY A 378 -1.75 6.64 -3.33
N ILE A 379 -1.36 5.71 -2.43
CA ILE A 379 -0.20 5.90 -1.55
C ILE A 379 1.08 5.38 -2.23
N PRO A 380 2.20 6.10 -2.07
CA PRO A 380 3.49 5.59 -2.53
C PRO A 380 3.98 4.47 -1.62
N ILE A 381 4.56 3.43 -2.23
CA ILE A 381 5.23 2.32 -1.57
C ILE A 381 6.57 2.02 -2.26
N THR A 382 7.44 1.28 -1.58
CA THR A 382 8.68 0.73 -2.14
C THR A 382 8.69 -0.79 -1.95
N LEU A 383 9.04 -1.53 -3.01
CA LEU A 383 9.24 -2.99 -2.97
C LEU A 383 10.73 -3.30 -3.09
N PHE A 384 11.31 -3.98 -2.09
CA PHE A 384 12.65 -4.54 -2.15
C PHE A 384 12.56 -6.00 -2.57
N VAL A 385 13.23 -6.36 -3.67
CA VAL A 385 13.07 -7.67 -4.33
C VAL A 385 14.35 -8.48 -4.24
N SER A 386 14.21 -9.75 -3.83
CA SER A 386 15.27 -10.76 -4.00
C SER A 386 15.14 -11.41 -5.37
N THR A 387 16.18 -11.34 -6.20
CA THR A 387 16.06 -11.63 -7.64
C THR A 387 16.06 -13.11 -7.99
N GLU A 388 16.84 -13.95 -7.31
CA GLU A 388 16.94 -15.38 -7.64
C GLU A 388 15.63 -16.15 -7.35
N PRO A 389 14.92 -15.92 -6.24
CA PRO A 389 13.59 -16.53 -6.06
C PRO A 389 12.61 -16.17 -7.18
N VAL A 390 12.65 -14.93 -7.68
CA VAL A 390 11.81 -14.46 -8.80
C VAL A 390 12.17 -15.19 -10.08
N GLU A 391 13.47 -15.26 -10.41
CA GLU A 391 13.98 -15.89 -11.62
C GLU A 391 13.67 -17.38 -11.68
N GLU A 392 13.87 -18.08 -10.56
CA GLU A 392 13.67 -19.53 -10.47
C GLU A 392 12.23 -19.92 -10.13
N HIS A 393 11.35 -18.94 -9.90
CA HIS A 393 9.97 -19.13 -9.42
C HIS A 393 9.89 -20.11 -8.23
N ARG A 394 10.78 -19.91 -7.24
CA ARG A 394 10.86 -20.75 -6.05
C ARG A 394 10.41 -20.02 -4.79
N GLU A 395 9.90 -20.78 -3.84
CA GLU A 395 9.55 -20.27 -2.52
C GLU A 395 10.78 -19.79 -1.74
N PHE A 396 10.56 -18.88 -0.79
CA PHE A 396 11.63 -18.35 0.04
C PHE A 396 12.13 -19.37 1.08
N GLU A 397 13.44 -19.58 1.16
CA GLU A 397 14.04 -20.58 2.07
C GLU A 397 13.75 -20.29 3.56
N HIS A 398 13.64 -19.03 3.96
CA HIS A 398 13.30 -18.67 5.34
C HIS A 398 11.87 -19.08 5.73
N ASP A 399 10.94 -19.10 4.77
CA ASP A 399 9.57 -19.54 4.99
C ASP A 399 9.46 -21.06 5.04
N LEU A 400 10.14 -21.75 4.11
CA LEU A 400 10.23 -23.20 4.10
C LEU A 400 10.82 -23.75 5.42
N ARG A 401 11.88 -23.12 5.93
CA ARG A 401 12.49 -23.48 7.23
C ARG A 401 11.53 -23.29 8.41
N ARG A 402 10.53 -22.44 8.28
CA ARG A 402 9.49 -22.21 9.30
C ARG A 402 8.21 -23.02 9.05
N GLY A 403 8.20 -23.86 8.01
CA GLY A 403 7.07 -24.70 7.63
C GLY A 403 5.96 -23.94 6.89
N THR A 404 6.22 -22.70 6.45
CA THR A 404 5.30 -21.95 5.59
C THR A 404 5.53 -22.37 4.14
N LYS A 405 4.45 -22.77 3.45
CA LYS A 405 4.45 -23.21 2.05
C LYS A 405 3.40 -22.44 1.24
N GLY A 406 3.54 -22.45 -0.07
CA GLY A 406 2.75 -21.66 -1.01
C GLY A 406 3.07 -20.16 -0.97
N ALA A 407 4.26 -19.76 -0.53
CA ALA A 407 4.68 -18.37 -0.47
C ALA A 407 5.68 -18.09 -1.60
N PHE A 408 5.14 -17.78 -2.78
CA PHE A 408 5.92 -17.51 -3.99
C PHE A 408 6.22 -16.01 -4.15
N PRO A 409 7.32 -15.66 -4.83
CA PRO A 409 7.65 -14.28 -5.16
C PRO A 409 6.73 -13.72 -6.26
N LEU A 410 6.78 -12.40 -6.45
CA LEU A 410 6.23 -11.73 -7.62
C LEU A 410 6.90 -12.27 -8.89
N THR A 411 6.19 -12.29 -10.02
CA THR A 411 6.80 -12.54 -11.33
C THR A 411 7.43 -11.28 -11.91
N TRP A 412 8.34 -11.42 -12.88
CA TRP A 412 8.89 -10.26 -13.60
C TRP A 412 7.83 -9.40 -14.29
N ASP A 413 6.74 -10.00 -14.80
CA ASP A 413 5.61 -9.26 -15.35
C ASP A 413 4.89 -8.41 -14.29
N GLN A 414 4.72 -8.94 -13.08
CA GLN A 414 4.12 -8.24 -11.95
C GLN A 414 5.02 -7.12 -11.42
N ILE A 415 6.34 -7.35 -11.35
CA ILE A 415 7.33 -6.32 -10.97
C ILE A 415 7.33 -5.21 -12.02
N GLY A 416 7.36 -5.55 -13.31
CA GLY A 416 7.29 -4.58 -14.40
C GLY A 416 5.95 -3.82 -14.44
N TYR A 417 4.85 -4.44 -13.99
CA TYR A 417 3.58 -3.73 -13.80
C TYR A 417 3.68 -2.68 -12.71
N TRP A 418 4.20 -3.05 -11.53
CA TRP A 418 4.42 -2.12 -10.42
C TRP A 418 5.31 -0.94 -10.81
N ASP A 419 6.38 -1.22 -11.55
CA ASP A 419 7.28 -0.22 -12.08
C ASP A 419 6.57 0.83 -12.94
N ARG A 420 5.76 0.39 -13.91
CA ARG A 420 4.97 1.28 -14.78
C ARG A 420 3.94 2.11 -14.02
N MET A 421 3.42 1.58 -12.91
CA MET A 421 2.52 2.32 -12.02
C MET A 421 3.24 3.32 -11.11
N GLY A 422 4.57 3.45 -11.24
CA GLY A 422 5.37 4.42 -10.49
C GLY A 422 5.77 3.95 -9.09
N VAL A 423 5.63 2.66 -8.78
CA VAL A 423 6.15 2.10 -7.53
C VAL A 423 7.67 2.01 -7.59
N GLU A 424 8.31 2.34 -6.48
CA GLU A 424 9.76 2.26 -6.38
C GLU A 424 10.20 0.82 -6.15
N ILE A 425 11.04 0.31 -7.06
CA ILE A 425 11.66 -1.01 -6.93
C ILE A 425 13.10 -0.82 -6.41
N GLY A 426 13.43 -1.56 -5.36
CA GLY A 426 14.76 -1.65 -4.74
C GLY A 426 15.26 -3.09 -4.70
N SER A 427 16.55 -3.26 -4.42
CA SER A 427 17.18 -4.58 -4.30
C SER A 427 17.13 -5.11 -2.86
N HIS A 428 16.99 -6.44 -2.71
CA HIS A 428 17.04 -7.16 -1.44
C HIS A 428 18.04 -8.33 -1.44
N THR A 429 19.20 -8.13 -2.09
CA THR A 429 20.20 -9.18 -2.43
C THR A 429 19.69 -10.16 -3.48
N ARG A 430 20.56 -11.04 -3.97
CA ARG A 430 20.19 -11.99 -5.03
C ARG A 430 19.41 -13.16 -4.44
N THR A 431 19.94 -13.78 -3.39
CA THR A 431 19.36 -15.02 -2.82
C THR A 431 18.71 -14.83 -1.44
N HIS A 432 18.37 -13.59 -1.05
CA HIS A 432 18.00 -13.24 0.32
C HIS A 432 19.13 -13.61 1.32
N PHE A 433 20.34 -13.12 1.04
CA PHE A 433 21.58 -13.49 1.72
C PHE A 433 21.84 -12.71 3.02
N ASP A 434 22.29 -13.41 4.06
CA ASP A 434 22.75 -12.78 5.31
C ASP A 434 24.10 -12.09 5.11
N CYS A 435 24.07 -10.77 4.90
CA CYS A 435 25.23 -9.93 4.61
C CYS A 435 26.24 -9.80 5.78
N GLY A 436 25.95 -10.41 6.93
CA GLY A 436 26.87 -10.55 8.06
C GLY A 436 27.66 -11.86 8.07
N SER A 437 27.32 -12.82 7.20
CA SER A 437 27.81 -14.20 7.27
C SER A 437 29.12 -14.44 6.51
N ASP A 438 29.10 -14.44 5.17
CA ASP A 438 30.25 -14.72 4.31
C ASP A 438 30.58 -13.53 3.41
N ARG A 439 31.79 -12.98 3.59
CA ARG A 439 32.28 -11.80 2.86
C ARG A 439 32.54 -12.07 1.39
N THR A 440 32.90 -13.30 1.02
CA THR A 440 33.25 -13.66 -0.36
C THR A 440 32.06 -13.61 -1.31
N ARG A 441 30.84 -13.68 -0.76
CA ARG A 441 29.59 -13.63 -1.51
C ARG A 441 28.95 -12.24 -1.59
N LEU A 442 29.48 -11.23 -0.90
CA LEU A 442 28.81 -9.93 -0.82
C LEU A 442 28.65 -9.25 -2.18
N GLU A 443 29.66 -9.29 -3.04
CA GLU A 443 29.62 -8.67 -4.37
C GLU A 443 28.56 -9.30 -5.29
N PRO A 444 28.55 -10.63 -5.53
CA PRO A 444 27.50 -11.23 -6.35
C PRO A 444 26.09 -11.06 -5.75
N GLU A 445 25.96 -10.96 -4.43
CA GLU A 445 24.66 -10.76 -3.77
C GLU A 445 24.15 -9.31 -3.90
N ILE A 446 24.99 -8.34 -3.59
CA ILE A 446 24.60 -6.92 -3.50
C ILE A 446 24.65 -6.24 -4.87
N VAL A 447 25.70 -6.46 -5.65
CA VAL A 447 25.87 -5.86 -6.98
C VAL A 447 25.13 -6.69 -8.03
N GLY A 448 25.16 -8.02 -7.92
CA GLY A 448 24.48 -8.91 -8.88
C GLY A 448 22.96 -8.67 -8.92
N SER A 449 22.31 -8.59 -7.76
CA SER A 449 20.88 -8.27 -7.68
C SER A 449 20.52 -6.90 -8.28
N LYS A 450 21.40 -5.91 -8.13
CA LYS A 450 21.24 -4.61 -8.80
C LYS A 450 21.23 -4.79 -10.31
N ASN A 451 22.27 -5.42 -10.84
CA ASN A 451 22.45 -5.59 -12.28
C ASN A 451 21.30 -6.36 -12.92
N GLU A 452 20.79 -7.38 -12.25
CA GLU A 452 19.62 -8.16 -12.69
C GLU A 452 18.36 -7.29 -12.74
N LEU A 453 18.06 -6.56 -11.67
CA LEU A 453 16.91 -5.64 -11.66
C LEU A 453 17.03 -4.55 -12.73
N GLU A 454 18.22 -3.96 -12.91
CA GLU A 454 18.46 -2.96 -13.95
C GLU A 454 18.31 -3.54 -15.37
N ALA A 455 18.72 -4.79 -15.58
CA ALA A 455 18.56 -5.49 -16.85
C ALA A 455 17.07 -5.76 -17.18
N HIS A 456 16.26 -6.15 -16.19
CA HIS A 456 14.83 -6.41 -16.39
C HIS A 456 14.00 -5.12 -16.52
N LEU A 457 14.34 -4.05 -15.79
CA LEU A 457 13.55 -2.83 -15.72
C LEU A 457 14.06 -1.70 -16.63
N GLY A 458 15.27 -1.80 -17.16
CA GLY A 458 15.85 -0.80 -18.06
C GLY A 458 16.08 0.57 -17.41
N LYS A 459 16.20 0.62 -16.08
CA LYS A 459 16.40 1.86 -15.31
C LYS A 459 17.31 1.61 -14.11
N GLN A 460 17.92 2.67 -13.60
CA GLN A 460 18.80 2.59 -12.44
C GLN A 460 18.04 2.18 -11.16
N ILE A 461 18.59 1.23 -10.41
CA ILE A 461 18.11 0.86 -9.07
C ILE A 461 18.87 1.65 -8.02
N ARG A 462 18.12 2.46 -7.27
CA ARG A 462 18.67 3.47 -6.35
C ARG A 462 18.69 3.02 -4.89
N PHE A 463 17.86 2.04 -4.55
CA PHE A 463 17.59 1.64 -3.18
C PHE A 463 17.93 0.18 -2.92
N PHE A 464 18.47 -0.08 -1.74
CA PHE A 464 18.79 -1.42 -1.25
C PHE A 464 18.26 -1.63 0.17
N ALA A 465 17.87 -2.84 0.52
CA ALA A 465 17.56 -3.22 1.89
C ALA A 465 18.35 -4.48 2.25
N PHE A 466 18.96 -4.50 3.44
CA PHE A 466 19.66 -5.69 3.93
C PHE A 466 18.66 -6.76 4.41
N PRO A 467 18.75 -8.01 3.94
CA PRO A 467 17.98 -9.14 4.47
C PRO A 467 18.16 -9.28 5.98
N PHE A 468 17.07 -9.59 6.69
CA PHE A 468 16.93 -9.61 8.16
C PHE A 468 17.16 -8.25 8.86
N GLY A 469 18.07 -7.42 8.33
CA GLY A 469 18.29 -6.03 8.67
C GLY A 469 18.75 -5.76 10.10
N LYS A 470 19.19 -6.77 10.87
CA LYS A 470 19.74 -6.57 12.22
C LYS A 470 21.24 -6.27 12.15
N GLN A 471 21.80 -5.68 13.21
CA GLN A 471 23.23 -5.33 13.26
C GLN A 471 24.14 -6.53 12.98
N ARG A 472 23.80 -7.71 13.52
CA ARG A 472 24.54 -8.96 13.27
C ARG A 472 24.49 -9.44 11.81
N ASN A 473 23.53 -8.96 11.03
CA ASN A 473 23.30 -9.36 9.64
C ASN A 473 23.97 -8.41 8.63
N ILE A 474 24.74 -7.43 9.11
CA ILE A 474 25.34 -6.39 8.29
C ILE A 474 26.80 -6.24 8.70
N SER A 475 27.72 -6.75 7.88
CA SER A 475 29.15 -6.53 8.07
C SER A 475 29.58 -5.11 7.63
N SER A 476 30.74 -4.66 8.08
CA SER A 476 31.35 -3.39 7.64
C SER A 476 31.52 -3.35 6.11
N ASP A 477 31.95 -4.47 5.54
CA ASP A 477 32.25 -4.59 4.12
C ASP A 477 30.95 -4.55 3.31
N ALA A 478 29.88 -5.17 3.81
CA ALA A 478 28.56 -5.10 3.18
C ALA A 478 27.97 -3.68 3.24
N LEU A 479 28.18 -2.96 4.34
CA LEU A 479 27.74 -1.57 4.48
C LEU A 479 28.48 -0.66 3.49
N GLN A 480 29.79 -0.80 3.39
CA GLN A 480 30.61 -0.04 2.43
C GLN A 480 30.19 -0.36 0.99
N LEU A 481 30.06 -1.64 0.65
CA LEU A 481 29.66 -2.06 -0.69
C LEU A 481 28.26 -1.54 -1.06
N ALA A 482 27.31 -1.56 -0.13
CA ALA A 482 25.98 -1.00 -0.36
C ALA A 482 26.02 0.53 -0.56
N ALA A 483 26.88 1.24 0.20
CA ALA A 483 27.09 2.68 0.05
C ALA A 483 27.70 3.05 -1.31
N ASP A 484 28.63 2.22 -1.80
CA ASP A 484 29.28 2.43 -3.10
C ASP A 484 28.37 2.06 -4.28
N THR A 485 27.42 1.15 -4.05
CA THR A 485 26.55 0.59 -5.10
C THR A 485 25.22 1.34 -5.23
N TYR A 486 24.60 1.78 -4.13
CA TYR A 486 23.25 2.35 -4.11
C TYR A 486 23.25 3.78 -3.56
N ILE A 487 22.27 4.57 -3.98
CA ILE A 487 22.10 5.95 -3.47
C ILE A 487 21.72 5.92 -1.99
N CYS A 488 20.78 5.04 -1.63
CA CYS A 488 20.45 4.75 -0.24
C CYS A 488 20.26 3.25 -0.01
N PHE A 489 20.55 2.81 1.20
CA PHE A 489 20.34 1.46 1.71
C PHE A 489 19.62 1.50 3.05
N ALA A 490 18.95 0.40 3.43
CA ALA A 490 18.11 0.36 4.62
C ALA A 490 18.40 -0.85 5.51
N SER A 491 18.35 -0.63 6.84
CA SER A 491 18.37 -1.69 7.85
C SER A 491 17.03 -1.75 8.62
N ALA A 492 16.83 -2.79 9.43
CA ALA A 492 15.59 -3.05 10.17
C ALA A 492 15.82 -3.27 11.69
N PHE A 493 16.87 -2.68 12.26
CA PHE A 493 17.14 -2.71 13.71
C PHE A 493 16.54 -1.53 14.49
N GLY A 494 15.67 -0.74 13.86
CA GLY A 494 15.02 0.42 14.48
C GLY A 494 15.86 1.70 14.40
N GLY A 495 15.17 2.83 14.56
CA GLY A 495 15.77 4.16 14.55
C GLY A 495 14.81 5.22 14.00
N GLU A 496 15.27 6.47 14.02
CA GLU A 496 14.56 7.63 13.46
C GLU A 496 15.53 8.34 12.50
N ASN A 497 15.08 8.69 11.29
CA ASN A 497 15.93 9.36 10.30
C ASN A 497 15.75 10.87 10.44
N PHE A 498 16.72 11.57 11.02
CA PHE A 498 16.62 13.01 11.23
C PHE A 498 17.19 13.81 10.05
N PRO A 499 16.53 14.90 9.63
CA PRO A 499 16.99 15.70 8.52
C PRO A 499 18.26 16.47 8.91
N LYS A 500 19.31 16.36 8.08
CA LYS A 500 20.57 17.10 8.26
C LYS A 500 21.06 17.66 6.92
N LYS A 501 21.23 18.98 6.88
CA LYS A 501 21.61 19.70 5.66
C LYS A 501 22.99 19.24 5.19
N GLY A 502 23.10 18.85 3.92
CA GLY A 502 24.39 18.56 3.27
C GLY A 502 25.05 17.24 3.70
N MET A 503 24.35 16.38 4.43
CA MET A 503 24.77 14.99 4.60
C MET A 503 24.29 14.15 3.42
N ASP A 504 25.16 13.26 2.94
CA ASP A 504 24.76 12.16 2.09
C ASP A 504 24.11 11.10 2.98
N HIS A 505 22.78 11.06 2.98
CA HIS A 505 22.03 10.07 3.75
C HIS A 505 21.97 8.77 2.95
N SER A 506 23.02 7.96 3.06
CA SER A 506 23.03 6.64 2.44
C SER A 506 22.28 5.61 3.28
N HIS A 507 22.11 5.80 4.59
CA HIS A 507 21.51 4.77 5.46
C HIS A 507 20.15 5.18 6.05
N PHE A 508 19.11 4.43 5.71
CA PHE A 508 17.79 4.48 6.35
C PHE A 508 17.66 3.47 7.50
N PHE A 509 17.25 3.96 8.66
CA PHE A 509 16.77 3.14 9.76
C PHE A 509 15.28 2.91 9.62
N ARG A 510 14.87 1.64 9.61
CA ARG A 510 13.46 1.26 9.52
C ARG A 510 12.90 0.77 10.85
N LYS A 511 11.66 1.16 11.11
CA LYS A 511 10.86 0.73 12.26
C LYS A 511 10.03 -0.49 11.90
N ASN A 512 9.75 -1.30 12.91
CA ASN A 512 8.81 -2.40 12.77
C ASN A 512 7.40 -1.86 12.57
N PHE A 513 6.60 -2.62 11.84
CA PHE A 513 5.16 -2.43 11.77
C PHE A 513 4.43 -3.17 12.91
N TYR A 514 3.25 -2.66 13.30
CA TYR A 514 2.32 -3.30 14.23
C TYR A 514 0.89 -3.29 13.66
N PRO A 515 0.20 -4.45 13.56
CA PRO A 515 -1.14 -4.55 12.98
C PRO A 515 -2.19 -3.63 13.58
N HIS A 516 -2.09 -3.34 14.87
CA HIS A 516 -3.06 -2.51 15.57
C HIS A 516 -2.59 -1.04 15.60
N PRO A 517 -3.40 -0.06 15.13
CA PRO A 517 -3.01 1.35 15.08
C PRO A 517 -2.53 1.94 16.41
N TRP A 518 -3.04 1.43 17.54
CA TRP A 518 -2.59 1.83 18.88
C TRP A 518 -1.12 1.48 19.15
N GLU A 519 -0.70 0.25 18.86
CA GLU A 519 0.70 -0.17 19.03
C GLU A 519 1.58 0.53 18.00
N LEU A 520 1.11 0.66 16.76
CA LEU A 520 1.80 1.38 15.70
C LEU A 520 2.10 2.83 16.10
N GLU A 521 1.13 3.55 16.64
CA GLU A 521 1.32 4.94 17.07
C GLU A 521 2.38 5.08 18.17
N LEU A 522 2.36 4.17 19.16
CA LEU A 522 3.37 4.14 20.23
C LEU A 522 4.77 3.85 19.68
N GLU A 523 4.88 2.96 18.69
CA GLU A 523 6.15 2.68 18.00
C GLU A 523 6.62 3.88 17.17
N LEU A 524 5.75 4.48 16.36
CA LEU A 524 6.06 5.61 15.49
C LEU A 524 6.54 6.83 16.30
N GLN A 525 5.97 7.04 17.49
CA GLN A 525 6.40 8.10 18.39
C GLN A 525 7.62 7.73 19.24
N SER A 526 8.16 6.51 19.09
CA SER A 526 9.29 5.96 19.84
C SER A 526 9.04 5.86 21.35
N VAL A 527 7.79 5.61 21.75
CA VAL A 527 7.41 5.40 23.16
C VAL A 527 8.01 4.11 23.69
N PHE A 528 7.96 3.02 22.92
CA PHE A 528 8.54 1.74 23.32
C PHE A 528 10.05 1.84 23.60
N HIS A 529 10.81 2.52 22.74
CA HIS A 529 12.23 2.79 22.95
C HIS A 529 12.53 3.61 24.21
N LEU A 530 11.65 4.55 24.59
CA LEU A 530 11.80 5.30 25.84
C LEU A 530 11.59 4.38 27.05
N VAL A 531 10.52 3.58 27.02
CA VAL A 531 10.16 2.65 28.09
C VAL A 531 11.28 1.61 28.29
N ASP A 532 11.85 1.09 27.21
CA ASP A 532 12.94 0.12 27.30
C ASP A 532 14.24 0.75 27.85
N ARG A 533 14.56 2.01 27.49
CA ARG A 533 15.67 2.74 28.13
C ARG A 533 15.46 2.95 29.63
N ILE A 534 14.23 3.27 30.05
CA ILE A 534 13.88 3.43 31.46
C ILE A 534 14.08 2.10 32.21
N LYS A 535 13.64 0.96 31.64
CA LYS A 535 13.84 -0.36 32.26
C LYS A 535 15.31 -0.72 32.46
N VAL A 536 16.16 -0.43 31.48
CA VAL A 536 17.61 -0.65 31.59
C VAL A 536 18.19 0.22 32.71
N TRP A 537 17.75 1.47 32.84
CA TRP A 537 18.21 2.36 33.91
C TRP A 537 17.84 1.89 35.32
N PHE A 538 16.69 1.23 35.47
CA PHE A 538 16.21 0.70 36.75
C PHE A 538 16.57 -0.77 37.02
N SER A 539 17.21 -1.45 36.07
CA SER A 539 17.69 -2.82 36.27
C SER A 539 19.16 -2.77 36.70
N PRO A 540 19.54 -3.30 37.88
CA PRO A 540 20.96 -3.42 38.23
C PRO A 540 21.67 -4.30 37.20
N PRO A 541 22.95 -4.05 36.87
CA PRO A 541 23.69 -4.92 35.97
C PRO A 541 23.70 -6.32 36.59
N LEU A 542 23.11 -7.28 35.89
CA LEU A 542 23.31 -8.69 36.21
C LEU A 542 24.82 -8.95 36.07
N GLN A 543 25.43 -9.48 37.12
CA GLN A 543 26.78 -10.05 37.07
C GLN A 543 26.76 -11.17 36.02
N GLU A 544 27.11 -10.86 34.78
CA GLU A 544 27.44 -11.88 33.80
C GLU A 544 28.75 -12.53 34.25
N SER A 545 28.67 -13.84 34.50
CA SER A 545 29.82 -14.70 34.69
C SER A 545 30.82 -14.49 33.55
N ALA A 546 32.09 -14.32 33.92
CA ALA A 546 33.23 -14.06 33.05
C ALA A 546 33.25 -14.92 31.79
N TYR A 547 32.77 -14.38 30.65
CA TYR A 547 33.11 -14.80 29.29
C TYR A 547 32.66 -13.71 28.29
N SER A 548 33.32 -12.56 28.28
CA SER A 548 33.33 -11.58 27.14
C SER A 548 34.13 -10.32 27.45
N SER A 549 35.39 -10.45 27.87
CA SER A 549 36.29 -9.29 27.89
C SER A 549 36.96 -9.10 26.52
N GLU A 550 36.21 -8.70 25.49
CA GLU A 550 36.81 -8.17 24.25
C GLU A 550 35.85 -7.42 23.30
N VAL A 551 34.79 -6.75 23.80
CA VAL A 551 34.05 -5.79 22.95
C VAL A 551 33.57 -4.60 23.78
N SER A 552 34.44 -3.63 24.03
CA SER A 552 34.02 -2.29 24.43
C SER A 552 35.13 -1.27 24.20
N THR A 553 35.27 -0.83 22.94
CA THR A 553 35.77 0.52 22.60
C THR A 553 35.63 0.74 21.08
N ILE A 554 34.41 1.01 20.61
CA ILE A 554 34.24 1.76 19.35
C ILE A 554 33.26 2.89 19.64
N SER A 555 33.83 4.09 19.75
CA SER A 555 33.16 5.39 19.90
C SER A 555 32.38 5.73 18.62
N PRO A 556 31.27 6.49 18.68
CA PRO A 556 30.52 6.87 17.48
C PRO A 556 31.38 7.73 16.54
N PHE A 557 31.62 7.23 15.33
CA PHE A 557 32.40 7.89 14.30
C PHE A 557 31.85 9.30 13.99
N THR A 558 32.73 10.27 14.21
CA THR A 558 32.57 11.66 13.80
C THR A 558 33.18 11.78 12.40
N THR A 559 32.38 12.11 11.39
CA THR A 559 32.89 12.52 10.08
C THR A 559 33.55 13.89 10.22
N GLN A 560 34.87 13.93 10.35
CA GLN A 560 35.67 15.13 10.14
C GLN A 560 35.89 15.31 8.64
N ALA A 561 35.20 16.29 8.08
CA ALA A 561 35.66 16.96 6.88
C ALA A 561 36.70 18.00 7.31
N ASP A 562 37.91 17.95 6.76
CA ASP A 562 38.77 19.13 6.75
C ASP A 562 39.62 19.25 5.47
N THR A 563 39.26 20.30 4.73
CA THR A 563 40.09 21.31 4.07
C THR A 563 41.46 20.96 3.43
N ARG A 564 41.46 21.13 2.10
CA ARG A 564 42.46 21.82 1.25
C ARG A 564 43.87 22.04 1.85
N HIS A 565 44.88 21.45 1.20
CA HIS A 565 46.20 22.08 1.09
C HIS A 565 46.54 22.36 -0.38
N LEU A 566 46.63 23.67 -0.67
CA LEU A 566 47.30 24.25 -1.82
C LEU A 566 48.80 23.94 -1.71
N VAL A 567 49.38 23.38 -2.77
CA VAL A 567 50.85 23.31 -2.96
C VAL A 567 51.25 24.51 -3.83
N PRO A 568 52.17 25.38 -3.38
CA PRO A 568 52.76 26.38 -4.26
C PRO A 568 53.92 25.75 -5.04
N THR A 569 53.85 25.87 -6.36
CA THR A 569 55.02 25.73 -7.25
C THR A 569 55.95 26.92 -7.04
N ASN A 570 57.23 26.66 -6.79
CA ASN A 570 58.30 27.54 -7.25
C ASN A 570 59.59 26.74 -7.49
N GLU A 571 60.18 27.07 -8.63
CA GLU A 571 61.35 26.51 -9.29
C GLU A 571 62.65 26.68 -8.48
N THR A 572 63.62 25.78 -8.66
CA THR A 572 64.95 26.08 -9.24
C THR A 572 65.91 24.88 -9.20
N ASN A 573 66.70 24.80 -10.28
CA ASN A 573 67.82 23.90 -10.64
C ASN A 573 67.50 22.55 -11.27
#